data_AF-A0A0E0C7Q4-F1
#
_entry.id   AF-A0A0E0C7Q4-F1
#
_cell.length_a   1.000
_cell.length_b   1.000
_cell.length_c   1.000
_cell.angle_alpha   90.00
_cell.angle_beta   90.00
_cell.angle_gamma   90.00
#
_symmetry.space_group_name_H-M   'P 1'
#
loop_
_entity.id
_entity.type
_entity.pdbx_description
1 polymer ?
#
loop_
_entity_poly.entity_id
_entity_poly.type
_entity_poly.pdbx_seq_one_letter_code
_entity_poly.pdbx_strand_id
1 'polypeptide(L)'
;MPSSTIRSISITVSDDDAAAGAPSTAPRRARAARRKAARGLGQRAVRLVARWWPVLLLLPAVALLLFEASRLRGASPDGPPPHVSSSSLGRLDPTTRLVHGVREPCLKFLSPRSIEDLVFPGGTKLDSVVKRIIYKSDDNDYDTYHSEANSTYLLQHAEATRFNLFTGFQTLPEREESFKVNETVNVHCGFYSDNGGFKISDIDMRYMRSCKVVVSTCAFGGGDDLYQPIGMVNSSIGKVCYVAFWDEVTLSTQESEGKVVDGNGMIGRWHIIVVRSLPFVDQRLNGKIPKMLTHRLFPEARYSIWVDSKYQFRRDPIGVLEALLWRTNSTFAISEHGARSNIYDEGKAIVQKHKATPEEVEVQLTQYRKDGMPDEKRLHGLKALSEASVIVRELAPVTNHFMCAWFNEVVRFTSRDQLSFPYVLWRLNMPGINMFTVCTRRDLVNSLGHTRKVKPLLTQTNSESSAM
;
A
#
# COMPACT_ATOMS: atom_id res chain seq x y z
N MET A 1 -23.93 57.53 -19.59
CA MET A 1 -23.47 57.98 -20.93
C MET A 1 -22.56 59.17 -20.77
N PRO A 2 -21.53 59.36 -21.60
CA PRO A 2 -20.67 58.42 -22.34
C PRO A 2 -19.21 58.59 -21.81
N SER A 3 -18.09 58.07 -22.32
CA SER A 3 -17.74 57.37 -23.56
C SER A 3 -16.40 56.63 -23.34
N SER A 4 -16.27 55.50 -24.02
CA SER A 4 -15.06 54.66 -24.17
C SER A 4 -13.88 55.35 -24.86
N THR A 5 -12.65 54.91 -24.60
CA THR A 5 -11.74 54.49 -25.69
C THR A 5 -10.52 53.68 -25.23
N ILE A 6 -10.19 52.72 -26.09
CA ILE A 6 -9.19 51.65 -26.03
C ILE A 6 -7.78 52.20 -26.30
N ARG A 7 -6.74 51.65 -25.65
CA ARG A 7 -5.34 51.76 -26.09
C ARG A 7 -4.80 50.37 -26.45
N SER A 8 -4.63 50.14 -27.75
CA SER A 8 -3.76 49.11 -28.33
C SER A 8 -2.33 49.66 -28.41
N ILE A 9 -1.34 48.86 -28.02
CA ILE A 9 0.08 49.15 -28.17
C ILE A 9 0.64 48.23 -29.25
N SER A 10 1.19 48.84 -30.29
CA SER A 10 1.93 48.24 -31.39
C SER A 10 3.42 48.15 -31.04
N ILE A 11 4.08 47.04 -31.40
CA ILE A 11 5.54 46.90 -31.33
C ILE A 11 6.08 46.58 -32.73
N THR A 12 6.70 47.62 -33.27
CA THR A 12 7.85 47.75 -34.18
C THR A 12 8.37 46.54 -34.99
N VAL A 13 8.40 46.75 -36.31
CA VAL A 13 9.30 46.10 -37.29
C VAL A 13 10.50 47.03 -37.49
N SER A 14 11.72 46.47 -37.51
CA SER A 14 12.97 47.18 -37.80
C SER A 14 13.36 46.91 -39.25
N ASP A 15 13.45 47.99 -40.03
CA ASP A 15 14.11 48.04 -41.33
C ASP A 15 15.57 48.51 -41.10
N ASP A 16 16.52 47.87 -41.78
CA ASP A 16 17.85 48.41 -42.00
C ASP A 16 18.13 48.34 -43.51
N ASP A 17 18.31 49.51 -44.12
CA ASP A 17 18.81 49.69 -45.48
C ASP A 17 19.92 50.76 -45.48
N ALA A 18 21.08 50.37 -45.98
CA ALA A 18 22.15 51.23 -46.48
C ALA A 18 23.05 50.33 -47.36
N ALA A 19 23.62 50.70 -48.50
CA ALA A 19 23.68 51.91 -49.31
C ALA A 19 24.31 51.50 -50.67
N ALA A 20 24.07 52.26 -51.76
CA ALA A 20 25.07 52.66 -52.79
C ALA A 20 24.49 52.89 -54.20
N GLY A 21 24.64 54.14 -54.69
CA GLY A 21 25.24 54.53 -55.98
C GLY A 21 24.74 53.95 -57.32
N ALA A 22 24.17 54.83 -58.15
CA ALA A 22 24.27 54.81 -59.62
C ALA A 22 25.44 55.75 -60.04
N PRO A 23 26.05 55.73 -61.27
CA PRO A 23 25.36 55.49 -62.56
C PRO A 23 26.15 54.83 -63.73
N SER A 24 25.39 54.55 -64.80
CA SER A 24 25.76 54.69 -66.22
C SER A 24 26.43 53.55 -67.01
N THR A 25 25.99 53.48 -68.29
CA THR A 25 26.60 52.91 -69.51
C THR A 25 26.49 51.40 -69.80
N ALA A 26 25.82 51.11 -70.93
CA ALA A 26 25.84 49.84 -71.66
C ALA A 26 27.20 49.68 -72.39
N PRO A 27 27.71 48.46 -72.76
CA PRO A 27 27.01 47.60 -73.74
C PRO A 27 27.27 46.06 -73.64
N ARG A 28 26.48 45.34 -74.46
CA ARG A 28 26.82 44.09 -75.18
C ARG A 28 27.01 42.76 -74.42
N ARG A 29 26.02 41.89 -74.74
CA ARG A 29 26.11 40.46 -75.12
C ARG A 29 26.13 39.39 -74.02
N ALA A 30 25.29 38.39 -74.30
CA ALA A 30 25.29 37.00 -73.85
C ALA A 30 24.82 36.72 -72.41
N ARG A 31 23.50 36.53 -72.23
CA ARG A 31 22.92 35.45 -71.39
C ARG A 31 21.38 35.37 -71.45
N ALA A 32 20.81 35.40 -72.66
CA ALA A 32 19.38 35.14 -72.86
C ALA A 32 18.99 33.64 -72.80
N ALA A 33 19.91 32.74 -72.42
CA ALA A 33 19.68 31.29 -72.45
C ALA A 33 19.62 30.60 -71.07
N ARG A 34 19.70 31.32 -69.93
CA ARG A 34 19.74 30.69 -68.59
C ARG A 34 18.53 30.95 -67.68
N ARG A 35 17.59 31.81 -68.06
CA ARG A 35 16.41 32.15 -67.21
C ARG A 35 15.12 31.38 -67.50
N LYS A 36 15.04 30.56 -68.56
CA LYS A 36 13.84 29.73 -68.85
C LYS A 36 13.89 28.30 -68.30
N ALA A 37 15.07 27.75 -67.98
CA ALA A 37 15.18 26.40 -67.40
C ALA A 37 14.96 26.38 -65.87
N ALA A 38 15.28 27.46 -65.16
CA ALA A 38 15.16 27.50 -63.69
C ALA A 38 13.71 27.66 -63.17
N ARG A 39 12.78 28.22 -63.96
CA ARG A 39 11.37 28.35 -63.57
C ARG A 39 10.55 27.06 -63.75
N GLY A 40 10.99 26.13 -64.59
CA GLY A 40 10.31 24.84 -64.81
C GLY A 40 10.65 23.77 -63.76
N LEU A 41 11.90 23.73 -63.29
CA LEU A 41 12.35 22.79 -62.26
C LEU A 41 11.80 23.14 -60.88
N GLY A 42 11.81 24.42 -60.49
CA GLY A 42 11.24 24.87 -59.22
C GLY A 42 9.73 24.62 -59.11
N GLN A 43 8.96 24.85 -60.17
CA GLN A 43 7.51 24.60 -60.15
C GLN A 43 7.11 23.12 -60.16
N ARG A 44 7.94 22.23 -60.72
CA ARG A 44 7.74 20.77 -60.62
C ARG A 44 8.14 20.24 -59.24
N ALA A 45 9.22 20.74 -58.65
CA ALA A 45 9.64 20.40 -57.29
C ALA A 45 8.60 20.87 -56.25
N VAL A 46 8.09 22.10 -56.36
CA VAL A 46 7.04 22.63 -55.47
C VAL A 46 5.73 21.84 -55.60
N ARG A 47 5.34 21.40 -56.82
CA ARG A 47 4.16 20.55 -57.00
C ARG A 47 4.36 19.13 -56.46
N LEU A 48 5.56 18.55 -56.57
CA LEU A 48 5.87 17.26 -55.96
C LEU A 48 5.88 17.35 -54.44
N VAL A 49 6.53 18.37 -53.88
CA VAL A 49 6.53 18.60 -52.43
C VAL A 49 5.10 18.85 -51.94
N ALA A 50 4.28 19.68 -52.59
CA ALA A 50 2.89 19.91 -52.21
C ALA A 50 1.99 18.67 -52.36
N ARG A 51 2.26 17.79 -53.34
CA ARG A 51 1.48 16.57 -53.57
C ARG A 51 1.82 15.45 -52.58
N TRP A 52 3.06 15.39 -52.10
CA TRP A 52 3.54 14.36 -51.17
C TRP A 52 3.69 14.87 -49.74
N TRP A 53 3.55 16.17 -49.50
CA TRP A 53 3.54 16.83 -48.18
C TRP A 53 2.56 16.18 -47.19
N PRO A 54 1.30 15.86 -47.58
CA PRO A 54 0.37 15.24 -46.65
C PRO A 54 0.83 13.82 -46.31
N VAL A 55 1.42 13.10 -47.28
CA VAL A 55 1.96 11.74 -47.08
C VAL A 55 3.20 11.77 -46.18
N LEU A 56 4.08 12.76 -46.35
CA LEU A 56 5.27 12.96 -45.52
C LEU A 56 4.93 13.40 -44.08
N LEU A 57 3.79 14.07 -43.86
CA LEU A 57 3.27 14.34 -42.52
C LEU A 57 2.50 13.17 -41.91
N LEU A 58 1.74 12.43 -42.73
CA LEU A 58 0.94 11.29 -42.28
C LEU A 58 1.81 10.08 -41.97
N LEU A 59 2.94 9.89 -42.66
CA LEU A 59 3.83 8.75 -42.42
C LEU A 59 4.39 8.71 -40.98
N PRO A 60 4.92 9.81 -40.41
CA PRO A 60 5.30 9.85 -38.99
C PRO A 60 4.13 9.62 -38.04
N ALA A 61 2.95 10.18 -38.34
CA ALA A 61 1.76 10.02 -37.49
C ALA A 61 1.22 8.58 -37.52
N VAL A 62 1.19 7.94 -38.69
CA VAL A 62 0.83 6.54 -38.86
C VAL A 62 1.90 5.63 -38.26
N ALA A 63 3.18 5.96 -38.39
CA ALA A 63 4.26 5.24 -37.72
C ALA A 63 4.17 5.34 -36.19
N LEU A 64 3.82 6.52 -35.66
CA LEU A 64 3.53 6.72 -34.23
C LEU A 64 2.28 5.94 -33.79
N LEU A 65 1.20 5.94 -34.58
CA LEU A 65 0.00 5.16 -34.30
C LEU A 65 0.26 3.65 -34.37
N LEU A 66 1.07 3.18 -35.31
CA LEU A 66 1.49 1.78 -35.40
C LEU A 66 2.47 1.41 -34.28
N PHE A 67 3.33 2.34 -33.85
CA PHE A 67 4.22 2.16 -32.71
C PHE A 67 3.45 2.10 -31.39
N GLU A 68 2.49 3.00 -31.17
CA GLU A 68 1.54 2.98 -30.04
C GLU A 68 0.67 1.71 -30.08
N ALA A 69 0.13 1.34 -31.25
CA ALA A 69 -0.60 0.09 -31.43
C ALA A 69 0.27 -1.16 -31.19
N SER A 70 1.57 -1.11 -31.49
CA SER A 70 2.51 -2.18 -31.16
C SER A 70 2.84 -2.25 -29.67
N ARG A 71 2.86 -1.10 -28.96
CA ARG A 71 2.92 -1.04 -27.50
C ARG A 71 1.66 -1.59 -26.85
N LEU A 72 0.49 -1.32 -27.43
CA LEU A 72 -0.79 -1.88 -26.99
C LEU A 72 -0.91 -3.38 -27.28
N ARG A 73 -0.36 -3.88 -28.41
CA ARG A 73 -0.24 -5.32 -28.68
C ARG A 73 0.79 -6.03 -27.79
N GLY A 74 1.79 -5.32 -27.29
CA GLY A 74 2.71 -5.81 -26.25
C GLY A 74 2.11 -5.80 -24.84
N ALA A 75 0.96 -5.13 -24.66
CA ALA A 75 0.20 -5.08 -23.42
C ALA A 75 -1.11 -5.88 -23.57
N SER A 76 -1.00 -7.18 -23.84
CA SER A 76 -2.12 -8.09 -23.62
C SER A 76 -2.45 -8.09 -22.11
N PRO A 77 -3.68 -7.75 -21.68
CA PRO A 77 -4.10 -7.85 -20.28
C PRO A 77 -4.16 -9.31 -19.80
N ASP A 78 -4.22 -10.25 -20.76
CA ASP A 78 -4.32 -11.69 -20.55
C ASP A 78 -3.02 -12.40 -20.97
N GLY A 79 -1.88 -11.90 -20.49
CA GLY A 79 -0.74 -12.80 -20.31
C GLY A 79 -1.13 -13.85 -19.26
N PRO A 80 -0.77 -15.14 -19.43
CA PRO A 80 -1.02 -16.12 -18.37
C PRO A 80 -0.48 -15.55 -17.05
N PRO A 81 -1.20 -15.72 -15.93
CA PRO A 81 -0.72 -15.25 -14.63
C PRO A 81 0.72 -15.71 -14.47
N PRO A 82 1.61 -14.87 -13.89
CA PRO A 82 3.02 -15.21 -13.80
C PRO A 82 3.11 -16.62 -13.22
N HIS A 83 3.62 -17.56 -14.02
CA HIS A 83 3.88 -18.91 -13.56
C HIS A 83 4.68 -18.76 -12.27
N VAL A 84 4.08 -19.16 -11.14
CA VAL A 84 4.78 -19.29 -9.87
C VAL A 84 6.02 -20.10 -10.19
N SER A 85 7.20 -19.48 -10.13
CA SER A 85 8.42 -20.23 -10.36
C SER A 85 8.46 -21.30 -9.28
N SER A 86 8.25 -22.56 -9.64
CA SER A 86 8.29 -23.68 -8.69
C SER A 86 9.59 -23.71 -7.87
N SER A 87 10.62 -23.01 -8.35
CA SER A 87 11.90 -22.79 -7.68
C SER A 87 11.87 -22.03 -6.34
N SER A 88 10.81 -21.26 -6.01
CA SER A 88 10.77 -20.48 -4.76
C SER A 88 9.89 -21.09 -3.66
N LEU A 89 8.92 -21.93 -3.99
CA LEU A 89 8.05 -22.60 -3.01
C LEU A 89 8.84 -23.67 -2.24
N GLY A 90 8.64 -23.77 -0.93
CA GLY A 90 9.28 -24.82 -0.12
C GLY A 90 10.76 -24.57 0.22
N ARG A 91 11.37 -23.48 -0.26
CA ARG A 91 12.78 -23.20 -0.01
C ARG A 91 13.06 -22.89 1.46
N LEU A 92 14.08 -23.53 2.03
CA LEU A 92 14.54 -23.33 3.42
C LEU A 92 15.95 -22.75 3.55
N ASP A 93 16.77 -22.76 2.49
CA ASP A 93 18.16 -22.26 2.52
C ASP A 93 18.25 -20.80 3.00
N PRO A 94 19.14 -20.48 3.97
CA PRO A 94 19.36 -19.10 4.40
C PRO A 94 19.59 -18.15 3.22
N THR A 95 18.88 -17.03 3.24
CA THR A 95 19.18 -15.91 2.35
C THR A 95 20.47 -15.27 2.85
N THR A 96 21.45 -15.11 1.95
CA THR A 96 22.75 -14.54 2.28
C THR A 96 22.93 -13.18 1.62
N ARG A 97 23.78 -12.35 2.22
CA ARG A 97 24.29 -11.09 1.65
C ARG A 97 25.80 -11.13 1.67
N LEU A 98 26.40 -10.35 0.79
CA LEU A 98 27.85 -10.19 0.73
C LEU A 98 28.26 -9.03 1.65
N VAL A 99 29.10 -9.32 2.63
CA VAL A 99 29.67 -8.34 3.56
C VAL A 99 31.19 -8.47 3.45
N HIS A 100 31.87 -7.42 2.97
CA HIS A 100 33.32 -7.41 2.76
C HIS A 100 33.85 -8.64 1.99
N GLY A 101 33.13 -9.09 0.95
CA GLY A 101 33.52 -10.27 0.15
C GLY A 101 33.08 -11.62 0.72
N VAL A 102 32.62 -11.68 1.97
CA VAL A 102 32.16 -12.91 2.63
C VAL A 102 30.64 -13.04 2.53
N ARG A 103 30.15 -14.22 2.15
CA ARG A 103 28.71 -14.52 2.18
C ARG A 103 28.29 -14.82 3.61
N GLU A 104 27.38 -14.00 4.15
CA GLU A 104 26.83 -14.17 5.49
C GLU A 104 25.30 -14.27 5.44
N PRO A 105 24.65 -15.02 6.35
CA PRO A 105 23.20 -15.04 6.48
C PRO A 105 22.61 -13.65 6.76
N CYS A 106 21.48 -13.34 6.14
CA CYS A 106 20.78 -12.06 6.34
C CYS A 106 20.07 -11.97 7.68
N LEU A 107 19.78 -13.11 8.32
CA LEU A 107 19.37 -13.18 9.71
C LEU A 107 20.01 -14.43 10.33
N LYS A 108 20.60 -14.27 11.51
CA LYS A 108 21.20 -15.37 12.26
C LYS A 108 20.17 -15.94 13.23
N PHE A 109 19.67 -17.12 12.94
CA PHE A 109 18.75 -17.84 13.83
C PHE A 109 19.52 -18.71 14.83
N LEU A 110 18.89 -18.96 15.97
CA LEU A 110 19.33 -20.01 16.89
C LEU A 110 19.21 -21.39 16.22
N SER A 111 20.00 -22.34 16.73
CA SER A 111 19.89 -23.73 16.28
C SER A 111 18.53 -24.32 16.69
N PRO A 112 18.02 -25.35 15.98
CA PRO A 112 16.77 -26.02 16.36
C PRO A 112 16.72 -26.45 17.83
N ARG A 113 17.81 -27.04 18.35
CA ARG A 113 17.93 -27.44 19.76
C ARG A 113 17.83 -26.25 20.70
N SER A 114 18.49 -25.15 20.37
CA SER A 114 18.44 -23.93 21.19
C SER A 114 17.05 -23.27 21.20
N ILE A 115 16.23 -23.48 20.16
CA ILE A 115 14.84 -23.00 20.12
C ILE A 115 13.95 -23.87 21.02
N GLU A 116 14.19 -25.18 21.06
CA GLU A 116 13.44 -26.12 21.92
C GLU A 116 13.54 -25.75 23.41
N ASP A 117 14.75 -25.38 23.84
CA ASP A 117 15.07 -25.00 25.23
C ASP A 117 14.69 -23.55 25.58
N LEU A 118 14.14 -22.79 24.62
CA LEU A 118 13.95 -21.37 24.78
C LEU A 118 12.74 -21.05 25.67
N VAL A 119 12.98 -20.28 26.73
CA VAL A 119 11.96 -19.77 27.64
C VAL A 119 11.57 -18.35 27.25
N PHE A 120 10.27 -18.07 27.22
CA PHE A 120 9.77 -16.74 26.87
C PHE A 120 10.15 -15.74 27.96
N PRO A 121 10.72 -14.58 27.62
CA PRO A 121 11.11 -13.58 28.62
C PRO A 121 9.87 -13.04 29.35
N GLY A 122 9.98 -12.62 30.61
CA GLY A 122 8.84 -12.15 31.42
C GLY A 122 8.17 -10.84 30.95
N GLY A 123 8.79 -10.10 30.03
CA GLY A 123 8.31 -8.80 29.53
C GLY A 123 9.42 -8.09 28.78
N THR A 124 9.09 -7.19 27.84
CA THR A 124 10.07 -6.16 27.44
C THR A 124 10.43 -5.28 28.64
N LYS A 125 11.72 -4.94 28.78
CA LYS A 125 12.19 -3.97 29.79
C LYS A 125 12.12 -2.53 29.30
N LEU A 126 11.51 -2.30 28.14
CA LEU A 126 11.41 -0.98 27.55
C LEU A 126 10.47 -0.11 28.41
N ASP A 127 11.02 0.96 28.99
CA ASP A 127 10.21 1.91 29.75
C ASP A 127 9.38 2.76 28.78
N SER A 128 8.16 2.30 28.51
CA SER A 128 7.17 3.04 27.74
C SER A 128 6.32 3.90 28.66
N VAL A 129 6.07 5.14 28.26
CA VAL A 129 5.08 6.01 28.92
C VAL A 129 3.68 5.38 28.90
N VAL A 130 3.24 4.83 27.76
CA VAL A 130 1.92 4.18 27.65
C VAL A 130 1.91 2.88 28.46
N LYS A 131 1.13 2.86 29.53
CA LYS A 131 0.93 1.68 30.40
C LYS A 131 -0.43 1.01 30.18
N ARG A 132 -1.44 1.75 29.71
CA ARG A 132 -2.81 1.25 29.50
C ARG A 132 -3.47 1.90 28.29
N ILE A 133 -4.27 1.12 27.57
CA ILE A 133 -5.16 1.62 26.51
C ILE A 133 -6.61 1.42 26.93
N ILE A 134 -7.42 2.43 26.71
CA ILE A 134 -8.88 2.37 26.72
C ILE A 134 -9.34 2.49 25.27
N TYR A 135 -10.06 1.49 24.79
CA TYR A 135 -10.61 1.52 23.45
C TYR A 135 -11.99 2.18 23.48
N LYS A 136 -12.23 3.14 22.59
CA LYS A 136 -13.55 3.77 22.46
C LYS A 136 -14.59 2.76 21.96
N SER A 137 -15.79 2.85 22.52
CA SER A 137 -16.99 2.12 22.10
C SER A 137 -18.20 3.04 22.12
N ASP A 138 -19.29 2.63 21.46
CA ASP A 138 -20.58 3.34 21.46
C ASP A 138 -21.19 3.46 22.87
N ASP A 139 -21.02 2.46 23.73
CA ASP A 139 -21.43 2.53 25.14
C ASP A 139 -20.79 3.68 25.93
N ASN A 140 -19.57 4.08 25.56
CA ASN A 140 -18.86 5.19 26.23
C ASN A 140 -19.36 6.57 25.77
N ASP A 141 -20.17 6.64 24.71
CA ASP A 141 -20.63 7.89 24.07
C ASP A 141 -22.16 8.08 24.19
N TYR A 142 -22.81 7.23 25.00
CA TYR A 142 -24.26 7.19 25.23
C TYR A 142 -24.82 8.52 25.76
N ASP A 143 -24.02 9.30 26.50
CA ASP A 143 -24.45 10.58 27.07
C ASP A 143 -24.29 11.79 26.12
N THR A 144 -23.55 11.66 25.01
CA THR A 144 -23.16 12.83 24.19
C THR A 144 -24.01 13.01 22.92
N TYR A 145 -24.63 11.96 22.37
CA TYR A 145 -25.11 11.97 20.97
C TYR A 145 -26.57 11.56 20.69
N HIS A 146 -27.38 11.20 21.69
CA HIS A 146 -28.78 10.82 21.44
C HIS A 146 -29.73 12.03 21.32
N SER A 147 -29.75 12.66 20.14
CA SER A 147 -30.98 13.22 19.59
C SER A 147 -31.34 12.47 18.30
N GLU A 148 -32.61 12.12 18.13
CA GLU A 148 -33.14 11.37 16.97
C GLU A 148 -32.87 12.05 15.61
N ALA A 149 -32.41 13.30 15.61
CA ALA A 149 -32.00 14.04 14.41
C ALA A 149 -30.64 13.63 13.83
N ASN A 150 -29.79 12.90 14.57
CA ASN A 150 -28.40 12.61 14.19
C ASN A 150 -28.12 11.18 13.68
N SER A 151 -29.07 10.25 13.77
CA SER A 151 -28.95 8.95 13.09
C SER A 151 -28.89 9.13 11.57
N THR A 152 -29.62 10.11 11.03
CA THR A 152 -29.53 10.55 9.63
C THR A 152 -28.17 11.20 9.31
N TYR A 153 -27.57 11.92 10.27
CA TYR A 153 -26.25 12.56 10.15
C TYR A 153 -25.11 11.52 10.09
N LEU A 154 -25.17 10.47 10.91
CA LEU A 154 -24.21 9.36 10.88
C LEU A 154 -24.30 8.54 9.57
N LEU A 155 -25.51 8.37 9.04
CA LEU A 155 -25.73 7.73 7.74
C LEU A 155 -25.20 8.60 6.58
N GLN A 156 -25.44 9.91 6.61
CA GLN A 156 -24.88 10.86 5.63
C GLN A 156 -23.34 10.91 5.66
N HIS A 157 -22.71 10.80 6.84
CA HIS A 157 -21.25 10.76 6.96
C HIS A 157 -20.65 9.42 6.51
N ALA A 158 -21.39 8.32 6.60
CA ALA A 158 -20.95 7.02 6.09
C ALA A 158 -20.91 6.97 4.56
N GLU A 159 -21.72 7.78 3.85
CA GLU A 159 -21.65 7.90 2.39
C GLU A 159 -20.44 8.74 1.91
N ALA A 160 -19.98 9.69 2.72
CA ALA A 160 -18.87 10.59 2.39
C ALA A 160 -17.51 10.17 2.98
N THR A 161 -17.49 9.28 3.97
CA THR A 161 -16.28 8.86 4.69
C THR A 161 -16.19 7.34 4.81
N ARG A 162 -15.00 6.84 5.16
CA ARG A 162 -14.79 5.40 5.43
C ARG A 162 -15.10 5.01 6.88
N PHE A 163 -15.64 5.94 7.68
CA PHE A 163 -16.05 5.68 9.05
C PHE A 163 -17.41 5.00 9.08
N ASN A 164 -17.58 4.13 10.07
CA ASN A 164 -18.76 3.28 10.23
C ASN A 164 -18.85 2.79 11.67
N LEU A 165 -19.88 2.00 11.98
CA LEU A 165 -20.08 1.39 13.30
C LEU A 165 -18.93 0.46 13.74
N PHE A 166 -18.07 -0.02 12.83
CA PHE A 166 -16.86 -0.77 13.21
C PHE A 166 -15.78 0.13 13.78
N THR A 167 -15.57 1.30 13.17
CA THR A 167 -14.45 2.19 13.47
C THR A 167 -14.81 3.29 14.48
N GLY A 168 -16.10 3.62 14.56
CA GLY A 168 -16.57 4.86 15.16
C GLY A 168 -16.23 6.07 14.27
N PHE A 169 -16.78 7.22 14.61
CA PHE A 169 -16.65 8.44 13.82
C PHE A 169 -15.60 9.38 14.45
N GLN A 170 -14.32 9.00 14.33
CA GLN A 170 -13.23 9.79 14.93
C GLN A 170 -13.20 11.21 14.33
N THR A 171 -13.36 12.22 15.19
CA THR A 171 -13.23 13.63 14.84
C THR A 171 -11.77 14.06 14.69
N LEU A 172 -11.51 15.24 14.11
CA LEU A 172 -10.15 15.78 14.00
C LEU A 172 -9.51 16.08 15.37
N PRO A 173 -10.22 16.65 16.37
CA PRO A 173 -9.66 16.79 17.72
C PRO A 173 -9.29 15.45 18.36
N GLU A 174 -10.12 14.42 18.22
CA GLU A 174 -9.81 13.08 18.74
C GLU A 174 -8.65 12.41 18.01
N ARG A 175 -8.48 12.69 16.71
CA ARG A 175 -7.29 12.30 15.97
C ARG A 175 -6.04 12.94 16.57
N GLU A 176 -6.06 14.25 16.82
CA GLU A 176 -4.90 14.94 17.41
C GLU A 176 -4.61 14.46 18.83
N GLU A 177 -5.65 14.22 19.64
CA GLU A 177 -5.51 13.64 20.98
C GLU A 177 -4.89 12.24 20.93
N SER A 178 -5.24 11.43 19.93
CA SER A 178 -4.69 10.08 19.78
C SER A 178 -3.18 10.04 19.52
N PHE A 179 -2.55 11.17 19.18
CA PHE A 179 -1.09 11.28 19.04
C PHE A 179 -0.38 11.80 20.29
N LYS A 180 -1.12 12.14 21.37
CA LYS A 180 -0.53 12.50 22.65
C LYS A 180 -0.20 11.23 23.44
N VAL A 181 1.04 11.13 23.90
CA VAL A 181 1.54 9.95 24.60
C VAL A 181 1.42 10.17 26.11
N ASN A 182 0.38 9.58 26.71
CA ASN A 182 0.10 9.60 28.14
C ASN A 182 0.17 8.18 28.74
N GLU A 183 0.16 8.05 30.07
CA GLU A 183 0.14 6.73 30.72
C GLU A 183 -1.08 5.90 30.36
N THR A 184 -2.23 6.56 30.25
CA THR A 184 -3.48 5.98 29.75
C THR A 184 -3.89 6.71 28.47
N VAL A 185 -4.08 5.95 27.40
CA VAL A 185 -4.50 6.48 26.10
C VAL A 185 -5.91 6.02 25.80
N ASN A 186 -6.79 6.96 25.45
CA ASN A 186 -8.13 6.68 24.95
C ASN A 186 -8.16 6.82 23.42
N VAL A 187 -8.48 5.75 22.68
CA VAL A 187 -8.30 5.73 21.22
C VAL A 187 -9.34 4.87 20.49
N HIS A 188 -9.77 5.32 19.30
CA HIS A 188 -10.49 4.47 18.35
C HIS A 188 -9.59 3.35 17.87
N CYS A 189 -10.07 2.11 17.82
CA CYS A 189 -9.23 0.99 17.41
C CYS A 189 -10.04 -0.19 16.84
N GLY A 190 -11.01 0.12 15.98
CA GLY A 190 -11.99 -0.85 15.50
C GLY A 190 -12.86 -1.42 16.64
N PHE A 191 -13.81 -2.28 16.27
CA PHE A 191 -14.79 -2.88 17.19
C PHE A 191 -15.45 -1.83 18.10
N TYR A 192 -15.86 -0.71 17.50
CA TYR A 192 -16.49 0.41 18.20
C TYR A 192 -17.90 0.05 18.67
N SER A 193 -18.69 -0.58 17.80
CA SER A 193 -20.04 -1.07 18.11
C SER A 193 -20.12 -2.57 17.85
N ASP A 194 -20.93 -3.27 18.64
CA ASP A 194 -21.30 -4.66 18.37
C ASP A 194 -22.00 -4.81 17.02
N ASN A 195 -22.68 -3.77 16.52
CA ASN A 195 -23.30 -3.76 15.20
C ASN A 195 -22.34 -3.38 14.07
N GLY A 196 -21.05 -3.19 14.37
CA GLY A 196 -20.02 -2.79 13.42
C GLY A 196 -19.62 -3.85 12.39
N GLY A 197 -19.99 -5.12 12.57
CA GLY A 197 -19.60 -6.21 11.68
C GLY A 197 -18.31 -6.92 12.11
N PHE A 198 -17.58 -7.50 11.15
CA PHE A 198 -16.43 -8.39 11.36
C PHE A 198 -16.76 -9.56 12.31
N LYS A 199 -17.85 -10.28 12.00
CA LYS A 199 -18.40 -11.33 12.86
C LYS A 199 -17.60 -12.63 12.73
N ILE A 200 -17.20 -13.16 13.87
CA ILE A 200 -16.45 -14.42 14.03
C ILE A 200 -17.30 -15.38 14.86
N SER A 201 -17.24 -16.68 14.58
CA SER A 201 -17.99 -17.69 15.34
C SER A 201 -17.52 -17.80 16.79
N ASP A 202 -18.39 -18.21 17.71
CA ASP A 202 -18.02 -18.41 19.12
C ASP A 202 -16.92 -19.47 19.29
N ILE A 203 -16.89 -20.47 18.42
CA ILE A 203 -15.87 -21.52 18.41
C ILE A 203 -14.51 -20.91 18.08
N ASP A 204 -14.44 -20.10 17.02
CA ASP A 204 -13.20 -19.43 16.61
C ASP A 204 -12.76 -18.38 17.62
N MET A 205 -13.70 -17.63 18.21
CA MET A 205 -13.37 -16.68 19.28
C MET A 205 -12.74 -17.39 20.50
N ARG A 206 -13.23 -18.57 20.87
CA ARG A 206 -12.61 -19.39 21.92
C ARG A 206 -11.22 -19.87 21.53
N TYR A 207 -11.04 -20.33 20.29
CA TYR A 207 -9.71 -20.70 19.78
C TYR A 207 -8.73 -19.52 19.85
N MET A 208 -9.13 -18.33 19.37
CA MET A 208 -8.30 -17.12 19.37
C MET A 208 -7.92 -16.68 20.79
N ARG A 209 -8.82 -16.80 21.77
CA ARG A 209 -8.51 -16.53 23.19
C ARG A 209 -7.53 -17.53 23.80
N SER A 210 -7.38 -18.72 23.24
CA SER A 210 -6.39 -19.70 23.75
C SER A 210 -4.96 -19.39 23.30
N CYS A 211 -4.79 -18.58 22.25
CA CYS A 211 -3.50 -18.35 21.63
C CYS A 211 -2.60 -17.41 22.44
N LYS A 212 -1.37 -17.86 22.75
CA LYS A 212 -0.34 -17.02 23.39
C LYS A 212 0.65 -16.42 22.40
N VAL A 213 0.90 -17.12 21.29
CA VAL A 213 1.63 -16.63 20.12
C VAL A 213 0.80 -16.94 18.89
N VAL A 214 0.69 -15.97 17.98
CA VAL A 214 -0.06 -16.15 16.73
C VAL A 214 0.76 -15.77 15.52
N VAL A 215 0.79 -16.64 14.52
CA VAL A 215 1.14 -16.30 13.14
C VAL A 215 -0.16 -16.15 12.39
N SER A 216 -0.40 -15.00 11.76
CA SER A 216 -1.64 -14.75 11.05
C SER A 216 -1.44 -14.23 9.63
N THR A 217 -2.39 -14.59 8.78
CA THR A 217 -2.54 -14.10 7.41
C THR A 217 -4.01 -13.87 7.08
N CYS A 218 -4.31 -13.24 5.94
CA CYS A 218 -5.69 -13.13 5.45
C CYS A 218 -5.78 -13.13 3.94
N ALA A 219 -6.95 -13.53 3.44
CA ALA A 219 -7.38 -13.27 2.07
C ALA A 219 -8.88 -12.96 2.10
N PHE A 220 -9.30 -11.88 1.45
CA PHE A 220 -10.70 -11.48 1.33
C PHE A 220 -11.01 -11.21 -0.15
N GLY A 221 -12.22 -11.54 -0.59
CA GLY A 221 -12.66 -11.38 -1.97
C GLY A 221 -12.05 -12.39 -2.96
N GLY A 222 -11.74 -13.62 -2.52
CA GLY A 222 -11.15 -14.66 -3.38
C GLY A 222 -9.69 -14.37 -3.75
N GLY A 223 -8.94 -13.81 -2.81
CA GLY A 223 -7.58 -13.27 -2.99
C GLY A 223 -6.50 -14.32 -3.26
N ASP A 224 -5.36 -14.18 -2.57
CA ASP A 224 -4.19 -15.02 -2.78
C ASP A 224 -4.36 -16.43 -2.22
N ASP A 225 -3.50 -17.32 -2.69
CA ASP A 225 -3.49 -18.71 -2.31
C ASP A 225 -2.98 -18.93 -0.87
N LEU A 226 -3.46 -19.98 -0.19
CA LEU A 226 -2.99 -20.32 1.15
C LEU A 226 -1.75 -21.21 1.14
N TYR A 227 -0.59 -20.61 1.39
CA TYR A 227 0.68 -21.34 1.47
C TYR A 227 0.98 -21.85 2.88
N GLN A 228 1.34 -23.12 2.99
CA GLN A 228 1.66 -23.75 4.28
C GLN A 228 2.96 -23.19 4.86
N PRO A 229 3.00 -22.83 6.16
CA PRO A 229 4.24 -22.41 6.80
C PRO A 229 5.20 -23.60 6.92
N ILE A 230 6.49 -23.33 6.78
CA ILE A 230 7.57 -24.34 6.76
C ILE A 230 8.76 -23.93 7.64
N GLY A 231 9.60 -24.90 8.01
CA GLY A 231 10.85 -24.63 8.71
C GLY A 231 10.72 -24.42 10.22
N MET A 232 9.60 -24.85 10.81
CA MET A 232 9.38 -24.83 12.26
C MET A 232 9.90 -26.11 12.93
N VAL A 233 10.39 -26.00 14.16
CA VAL A 233 10.73 -27.16 14.98
C VAL A 233 9.47 -27.75 15.62
N ASN A 234 9.50 -29.05 15.95
CA ASN A 234 8.30 -29.75 16.44
C ASN A 234 7.77 -29.17 17.75
N SER A 235 8.66 -28.74 18.65
CA SER A 235 8.29 -28.14 19.93
C SER A 235 7.57 -26.79 19.79
N SER A 236 7.79 -26.06 18.68
CA SER A 236 7.13 -24.79 18.40
C SER A 236 5.71 -24.96 17.87
N ILE A 237 5.42 -26.08 17.21
CA ILE A 237 4.11 -26.31 16.56
C ILE A 237 2.97 -26.23 17.59
N GLY A 238 3.15 -26.83 18.77
CA GLY A 238 2.13 -26.80 19.83
C GLY A 238 2.09 -25.49 20.65
N LYS A 239 3.05 -24.58 20.45
CA LYS A 239 3.16 -23.32 21.20
C LYS A 239 2.63 -22.11 20.43
N VAL A 240 2.32 -22.28 19.14
CA VAL A 240 2.00 -21.19 18.22
C VAL A 240 0.71 -21.51 17.46
N CYS A 241 -0.26 -20.61 17.52
CA CYS A 241 -1.43 -20.66 16.66
C CYS A 241 -1.09 -20.15 15.27
N TYR A 242 -1.62 -20.80 14.23
CA TYR A 242 -1.54 -20.35 12.85
C TYR A 242 -2.95 -20.08 12.36
N VAL A 243 -3.27 -18.83 12.06
CA VAL A 243 -4.63 -18.40 11.72
C VAL A 243 -4.69 -17.74 10.34
N ALA A 244 -5.61 -18.20 9.50
CA ALA A 244 -5.93 -17.55 8.24
C ALA A 244 -7.36 -16.99 8.30
N PHE A 245 -7.50 -15.68 8.11
CA PHE A 245 -8.82 -15.03 8.05
C PHE A 245 -9.32 -14.97 6.62
N TRP A 246 -10.51 -15.52 6.38
CA TRP A 246 -11.19 -15.55 5.08
C TRP A 246 -12.59 -14.96 5.17
N ASP A 247 -13.14 -14.56 4.02
CA ASP A 247 -14.57 -14.34 3.84
C ASP A 247 -15.21 -15.53 3.12
N GLU A 248 -16.53 -15.54 3.03
CA GLU A 248 -17.30 -16.63 2.38
C GLU A 248 -16.91 -16.77 0.90
N VAL A 249 -16.58 -15.66 0.23
CA VAL A 249 -16.10 -15.66 -1.17
C VAL A 249 -14.75 -16.38 -1.29
N THR A 250 -13.80 -16.10 -0.39
CA THR A 250 -12.49 -16.75 -0.39
C THR A 250 -12.61 -18.23 -0.03
N LEU A 251 -13.46 -18.58 0.94
CA LEU A 251 -13.74 -19.98 1.28
C LEU A 251 -14.23 -20.76 0.05
N SER A 252 -15.31 -20.29 -0.59
CA SER A 252 -15.88 -20.94 -1.77
C SER A 252 -14.87 -21.03 -2.93
N THR A 253 -14.05 -19.99 -3.11
CA THR A 253 -12.98 -19.98 -4.12
C THR A 253 -11.95 -21.07 -3.85
N GLN A 254 -11.45 -21.17 -2.62
CA GLN A 254 -10.40 -22.14 -2.27
C GLN A 254 -10.94 -23.57 -2.29
N GLU A 255 -12.19 -23.79 -1.89
CA GLU A 255 -12.86 -25.10 -1.99
C GLU A 255 -12.96 -25.57 -3.45
N SER A 256 -13.30 -24.66 -4.39
CA SER A 256 -13.35 -24.97 -5.82
C SER A 256 -11.98 -25.34 -6.41
N GLU A 257 -10.89 -24.90 -5.76
CA GLU A 257 -9.51 -25.23 -6.10
C GLU A 257 -9.00 -26.49 -5.36
N GLY A 258 -9.88 -27.20 -4.65
CA GLY A 258 -9.56 -28.45 -3.94
C GLY A 258 -9.00 -28.25 -2.53
N LYS A 259 -9.03 -27.02 -1.99
CA LYS A 259 -8.59 -26.72 -0.62
C LYS A 259 -9.77 -26.71 0.32
N VAL A 260 -10.10 -27.90 0.80
CA VAL A 260 -11.23 -28.13 1.70
C VAL A 260 -10.76 -28.01 3.15
N VAL A 261 -11.52 -27.25 3.95
CA VAL A 261 -11.33 -27.16 5.40
C VAL A 261 -11.71 -28.49 6.03
N ASP A 262 -10.83 -29.07 6.85
CA ASP A 262 -11.10 -30.34 7.52
C ASP A 262 -12.13 -30.20 8.66
N GLY A 263 -12.52 -31.33 9.26
CA GLY A 263 -13.51 -31.36 10.35
C GLY A 263 -13.10 -30.61 11.62
N ASN A 264 -11.83 -30.20 11.75
CA ASN A 264 -11.32 -29.41 12.87
C ASN A 264 -11.22 -27.91 12.53
N GLY A 265 -11.65 -27.49 11.34
CA GLY A 265 -11.50 -26.10 10.89
C GLY A 265 -10.12 -25.79 10.31
N MET A 266 -9.34 -26.81 9.93
CA MET A 266 -7.94 -26.64 9.52
C MET A 266 -7.71 -26.89 8.03
N ILE A 267 -6.73 -26.20 7.45
CA ILE A 267 -6.06 -26.58 6.19
C ILE A 267 -4.57 -26.67 6.45
N GLY A 268 -4.07 -27.90 6.58
CA GLY A 268 -2.70 -28.17 7.01
C GLY A 268 -2.47 -27.59 8.40
N ARG A 269 -1.60 -26.57 8.52
CA ARG A 269 -1.31 -25.91 9.80
C ARG A 269 -2.24 -24.76 10.12
N TRP A 270 -2.94 -24.22 9.14
CA TRP A 270 -3.76 -23.03 9.30
C TRP A 270 -5.14 -23.38 9.86
N HIS A 271 -5.52 -22.76 10.98
CA HIS A 271 -6.90 -22.66 11.43
C HIS A 271 -7.62 -21.60 10.61
N ILE A 272 -8.68 -21.99 9.91
CA ILE A 272 -9.41 -21.13 8.99
C ILE A 272 -10.55 -20.44 9.75
N ILE A 273 -10.48 -19.12 9.86
CA ILE A 273 -11.54 -18.31 10.47
C ILE A 273 -12.31 -17.61 9.36
N VAL A 274 -13.57 -17.99 9.18
CA VAL A 274 -14.48 -17.37 8.23
C VAL A 274 -15.16 -16.17 8.88
N VAL A 275 -14.80 -14.98 8.43
CA VAL A 275 -15.35 -13.71 8.88
C VAL A 275 -16.59 -13.37 8.07
N ARG A 276 -17.69 -13.07 8.77
CA ARG A 276 -18.95 -12.62 8.18
C ARG A 276 -19.16 -11.12 8.41
N SER A 277 -20.05 -10.53 7.61
CA SER A 277 -20.44 -9.12 7.75
C SER A 277 -19.24 -8.18 7.76
N LEU A 278 -18.40 -8.25 6.72
CA LEU A 278 -17.21 -7.41 6.62
C LEU A 278 -17.60 -5.92 6.69
N PRO A 279 -16.88 -5.09 7.47
CA PRO A 279 -17.27 -3.71 7.74
C PRO A 279 -17.02 -2.76 6.56
N PHE A 280 -16.16 -3.12 5.62
CA PHE A 280 -15.81 -2.27 4.48
C PHE A 280 -16.12 -2.95 3.15
N VAL A 281 -16.48 -2.14 2.15
CA VAL A 281 -16.60 -2.59 0.76
C VAL A 281 -15.21 -2.89 0.16
N ASP A 282 -14.17 -2.13 0.54
CA ASP A 282 -12.79 -2.38 0.13
C ASP A 282 -12.19 -3.56 0.90
N GLN A 283 -11.98 -4.68 0.20
CA GLN A 283 -11.37 -5.89 0.77
C GLN A 283 -9.93 -5.68 1.22
N ARG A 284 -9.19 -4.74 0.62
CA ARG A 284 -7.84 -4.39 1.09
C ARG A 284 -7.89 -3.71 2.44
N LEU A 285 -8.94 -2.93 2.72
CA LEU A 285 -9.17 -2.29 4.01
C LEU A 285 -9.63 -3.32 5.05
N ASN A 286 -10.51 -4.27 4.68
CA ASN A 286 -10.84 -5.41 5.56
C ASN A 286 -9.58 -6.20 5.96
N GLY A 287 -8.65 -6.42 5.02
CA GLY A 287 -7.37 -7.07 5.30
C GLY A 287 -6.47 -6.34 6.31
N LYS A 288 -6.74 -5.06 6.59
CA LYS A 288 -6.03 -4.29 7.62
C LYS A 288 -6.47 -4.66 9.02
N ILE A 289 -7.68 -5.20 9.20
CA ILE A 289 -8.20 -5.58 10.51
C ILE A 289 -7.33 -6.68 11.14
N PRO A 290 -7.18 -7.88 10.55
CA PRO A 290 -6.34 -8.92 11.14
C PRO A 290 -4.86 -8.55 11.16
N LYS A 291 -4.41 -7.70 10.22
CA LYS A 291 -3.05 -7.18 10.15
C LYS A 291 -2.71 -6.22 11.29
N MET A 292 -3.59 -5.27 11.57
CA MET A 292 -3.27 -4.14 12.43
C MET A 292 -3.82 -4.33 13.84
N LEU A 293 -5.01 -4.92 13.95
CA LEU A 293 -5.78 -5.07 15.19
C LEU A 293 -5.66 -6.47 15.80
N THR A 294 -4.53 -7.18 15.61
CA THR A 294 -4.33 -8.51 16.21
C THR A 294 -4.50 -8.49 17.74
N HIS A 295 -4.15 -7.40 18.41
CA HIS A 295 -4.35 -7.27 19.86
C HIS A 295 -5.82 -7.17 20.29
N ARG A 296 -6.73 -6.72 19.41
CA ARG A 296 -8.18 -6.77 19.65
C ARG A 296 -8.74 -8.17 19.40
N LEU A 297 -8.17 -8.87 18.42
CA LEU A 297 -8.59 -10.21 17.99
C LEU A 297 -8.10 -11.33 18.93
N PHE A 298 -6.88 -11.20 19.46
CA PHE A 298 -6.23 -12.18 20.32
C PHE A 298 -5.87 -11.53 21.66
N PRO A 299 -6.85 -11.27 22.54
CA PRO A 299 -6.63 -10.51 23.77
C PRO A 299 -5.65 -11.20 24.74
N GLU A 300 -5.52 -12.51 24.62
CA GLU A 300 -4.66 -13.36 25.44
C GLU A 300 -3.28 -13.62 24.83
N ALA A 301 -3.07 -13.18 23.58
CA ALA A 301 -1.79 -13.33 22.91
C ALA A 301 -0.80 -12.27 23.40
N ARG A 302 0.45 -12.70 23.52
CA ARG A 302 1.54 -11.80 23.86
C ARG A 302 2.36 -11.40 22.64
N TYR A 303 2.50 -12.29 21.68
CA TYR A 303 3.27 -12.04 20.47
C TYR A 303 2.46 -12.36 19.23
N SER A 304 2.72 -11.61 18.16
CA SER A 304 2.14 -11.90 16.84
C SER A 304 3.15 -11.72 15.71
N ILE A 305 2.98 -12.53 14.67
CA ILE A 305 3.66 -12.42 13.39
C ILE A 305 2.59 -12.32 12.30
N TRP A 306 2.49 -11.17 11.67
CA TRP A 306 1.68 -10.99 10.46
C TRP A 306 2.48 -11.40 9.24
N VAL A 307 1.85 -12.14 8.31
CA VAL A 307 2.41 -12.50 7.00
C VAL A 307 1.36 -12.22 5.92
N ASP A 308 1.68 -11.33 4.98
CA ASP A 308 0.86 -11.05 3.79
C ASP A 308 0.72 -12.31 2.93
N SER A 309 -0.48 -12.60 2.43
CA SER A 309 -0.87 -13.90 1.85
C SER A 309 -0.15 -14.25 0.56
N LYS A 310 0.45 -13.27 -0.13
CA LYS A 310 1.37 -13.49 -1.27
C LYS A 310 2.72 -14.14 -0.91
N TYR A 311 2.94 -14.40 0.38
CA TYR A 311 4.18 -14.95 0.92
C TYR A 311 3.94 -16.26 1.66
N GLN A 312 4.86 -17.22 1.49
CA GLN A 312 4.97 -18.38 2.37
C GLN A 312 5.93 -18.08 3.51
N PHE A 313 5.47 -18.22 4.75
CA PHE A 313 6.32 -18.13 5.94
C PHE A 313 7.23 -19.35 6.08
N ARG A 314 8.53 -19.14 6.29
CA ARG A 314 9.55 -20.20 6.14
C ARG A 314 10.58 -20.28 7.27
N ARG A 315 10.22 -19.78 8.45
CA ARG A 315 11.08 -19.75 9.64
C ARG A 315 10.28 -20.12 10.89
N ASP A 316 10.98 -20.64 11.90
CA ASP A 316 10.38 -20.92 13.19
C ASP A 316 9.89 -19.62 13.87
N PRO A 317 8.60 -19.50 14.25
CA PRO A 317 8.07 -18.29 14.87
C PRO A 317 8.82 -17.88 16.14
N ILE A 318 9.22 -18.84 17.00
CA ILE A 318 9.92 -18.55 18.26
C ILE A 318 11.32 -18.03 17.94
N GLY A 319 12.01 -18.64 16.98
CA GLY A 319 13.29 -18.14 16.48
C GLY A 319 13.20 -16.74 15.86
N VAL A 320 12.08 -16.41 15.19
CA VAL A 320 11.83 -15.07 14.65
C VAL A 320 11.60 -14.04 15.76
N LEU A 321 10.82 -14.38 16.78
CA LEU A 321 10.63 -13.52 17.97
C LEU A 321 11.96 -13.25 18.66
N GLU A 322 12.78 -14.29 18.84
CA GLU A 322 14.11 -14.15 19.44
C GLU A 322 14.99 -13.21 18.62
N ALA A 323 15.11 -13.46 17.31
CA ALA A 323 16.06 -12.74 16.48
C ALA A 323 15.67 -11.27 16.24
N LEU A 324 14.36 -10.94 16.22
CA LEU A 324 13.87 -9.62 15.83
C LEU A 324 13.28 -8.78 16.95
N LEU A 325 12.92 -9.39 18.09
CA LEU A 325 12.41 -8.69 19.26
C LEU A 325 13.35 -8.83 20.44
N TRP A 326 13.63 -10.06 20.90
CA TRP A 326 14.34 -10.26 22.17
C TRP A 326 15.81 -9.89 22.09
N ARG A 327 16.52 -10.36 21.06
CA ARG A 327 17.95 -10.08 20.86
C ARG A 327 18.21 -8.59 20.60
N THR A 328 17.26 -7.91 19.99
CA THR A 328 17.34 -6.48 19.65
C THR A 328 16.68 -5.58 20.69
N ASN A 329 16.19 -6.14 21.81
CA ASN A 329 15.44 -5.42 22.83
C ASN A 329 14.34 -4.51 22.26
N SER A 330 13.57 -5.05 21.31
CA SER A 330 12.55 -4.36 20.53
C SER A 330 11.17 -4.97 20.79
N THR A 331 10.11 -4.19 20.66
CA THR A 331 8.71 -4.64 20.82
C THR A 331 7.97 -4.71 19.49
N PHE A 332 8.53 -4.09 18.44
CA PHE A 332 7.94 -4.04 17.12
C PHE A 332 9.03 -4.16 16.07
N ALA A 333 8.84 -5.03 15.08
CA ALA A 333 9.76 -5.21 13.98
C ALA A 333 9.02 -5.28 12.64
N ILE A 334 9.53 -4.55 11.65
CA ILE A 334 8.93 -4.43 10.32
C ILE A 334 10.01 -4.29 9.25
N SER A 335 9.75 -4.75 8.03
CA SER A 335 10.70 -4.61 6.92
C SER A 335 10.84 -3.16 6.49
N GLU A 336 12.06 -2.75 6.16
CA GLU A 336 12.32 -1.58 5.36
C GLU A 336 11.70 -1.70 3.96
N HIS A 337 11.25 -0.58 3.40
CA HIS A 337 10.81 -0.52 2.01
C HIS A 337 11.99 -0.61 1.05
N GLY A 338 11.91 -1.46 0.02
CA GLY A 338 13.09 -1.77 -0.81
C GLY A 338 13.46 -0.77 -1.91
N ALA A 339 12.58 0.14 -2.30
CA ALA A 339 12.76 0.94 -3.52
C ALA A 339 12.87 2.46 -3.28
N ARG A 340 11.95 3.01 -2.50
CA ARG A 340 11.86 4.45 -2.17
C ARG A 340 12.16 4.69 -0.70
N SER A 341 12.44 5.94 -0.36
CA SER A 341 12.83 6.33 1.00
C SER A 341 12.04 7.50 1.61
N ASN A 342 11.31 8.31 0.84
CA ASN A 342 10.45 9.38 1.37
C ASN A 342 8.98 9.17 0.96
N ILE A 343 8.06 9.76 1.72
CA ILE A 343 6.62 9.58 1.55
C ILE A 343 6.07 10.19 0.25
N TYR A 344 6.59 11.34 -0.20
CA TYR A 344 6.02 12.04 -1.35
C TYR A 344 6.34 11.37 -2.68
N ASP A 345 7.55 10.81 -2.82
CA ASP A 345 7.90 9.97 -3.97
C ASP A 345 7.15 8.63 -3.93
N GLU A 346 6.85 8.10 -2.74
CA GLU A 346 5.94 6.95 -2.62
C GLU A 346 4.54 7.31 -3.10
N GLY A 347 4.02 8.48 -2.75
CA GLY A 347 2.74 8.99 -3.24
C GLY A 347 2.67 9.03 -4.76
N LYS A 348 3.67 9.63 -5.41
CA LYS A 348 3.78 9.65 -6.88
C LYS A 348 3.78 8.23 -7.46
N ALA A 349 4.55 7.32 -6.86
CA ALA A 349 4.64 5.95 -7.32
C ALA A 349 3.34 5.14 -7.11
N ILE A 350 2.57 5.44 -6.05
CA ILE A 350 1.26 4.84 -5.81
C ILE A 350 0.29 5.25 -6.92
N VAL A 351 0.23 6.54 -7.26
CA VAL A 351 -0.63 7.07 -8.33
C VAL A 351 -0.21 6.49 -9.69
N GLN A 352 1.07 6.53 -10.03
CA GLN A 352 1.60 5.98 -11.30
C GLN A 352 1.30 4.48 -11.46
N LYS A 353 1.26 3.73 -10.36
CA LYS A 353 0.95 2.30 -10.35
C LYS A 353 -0.55 2.00 -10.25
N HIS A 354 -1.41 3.02 -10.32
CA HIS A 354 -2.86 2.90 -10.21
C HIS A 354 -3.28 2.14 -8.94
N LYS A 355 -2.56 2.41 -7.85
CA LYS A 355 -2.79 1.76 -6.56
C LYS A 355 -3.80 2.52 -5.69
N ALA A 356 -3.94 3.81 -5.88
CA ALA A 356 -4.96 4.66 -5.29
C ALA A 356 -5.23 5.79 -6.28
N THR A 357 -6.36 6.48 -6.17
CA THR A 357 -6.62 7.60 -7.07
C THR A 357 -5.69 8.78 -6.74
N PRO A 358 -5.40 9.68 -7.70
CA PRO A 358 -4.64 10.89 -7.43
C PRO A 358 -5.23 11.70 -6.27
N GLU A 359 -6.56 11.84 -6.23
CA GLU A 359 -7.30 12.64 -5.24
C GLU A 359 -7.16 12.06 -3.84
N GLU A 360 -7.32 10.73 -3.71
CA GLU A 360 -7.13 10.01 -2.45
C GLU A 360 -5.73 10.24 -1.85
N VAL A 361 -4.70 10.18 -2.70
CA VAL A 361 -3.30 10.39 -2.30
C VAL A 361 -3.04 11.87 -1.98
N GLU A 362 -3.60 12.78 -2.76
CA GLU A 362 -3.44 14.23 -2.59
C GLU A 362 -4.05 14.72 -1.27
N VAL A 363 -5.25 14.28 -0.92
CA VAL A 363 -5.92 14.61 0.35
C VAL A 363 -5.04 14.18 1.54
N GLN A 364 -4.52 12.95 1.51
CA GLN A 364 -3.67 12.42 2.58
C GLN A 364 -2.37 13.21 2.72
N LEU A 365 -1.63 13.42 1.63
CA LEU A 365 -0.34 14.10 1.66
C LEU A 365 -0.47 15.58 1.97
N THR A 366 -1.56 16.23 1.55
CA THR A 366 -1.83 17.63 1.89
C THR A 366 -2.10 17.79 3.38
N GLN A 367 -2.89 16.88 3.99
CA GLN A 367 -3.08 16.89 5.43
C GLN A 367 -1.75 16.68 6.17
N TYR A 368 -0.92 15.72 5.73
CA TYR A 368 0.37 15.46 6.39
C TYR A 368 1.34 16.64 6.29
N ARG A 369 1.36 17.35 5.15
CA ARG A 369 2.10 18.62 5.02
C ARG A 369 1.59 19.68 5.98
N LYS A 370 0.26 19.83 6.08
CA LYS A 370 -0.38 20.80 6.99
C LYS A 370 -0.02 20.51 8.44
N ASP A 371 0.07 19.23 8.82
CA ASP A 371 0.44 18.81 10.16
C ASP A 371 1.95 19.01 10.45
N GLY A 372 2.77 19.29 9.42
CA GLY A 372 4.21 19.54 9.55
C GLY A 372 5.09 18.30 9.32
N MET A 373 4.58 17.27 8.63
CA MET A 373 5.37 16.06 8.36
C MET A 373 6.63 16.38 7.54
N PRO A 374 7.83 16.01 8.02
CA PRO A 374 9.08 16.31 7.34
C PRO A 374 9.23 15.48 6.05
N ASP A 375 9.85 16.07 5.03
CA ASP A 375 10.24 15.39 3.80
C ASP A 375 11.64 14.76 3.93
N GLU A 376 11.76 13.83 4.88
CA GLU A 376 13.03 13.18 5.19
C GLU A 376 13.02 11.68 4.86
N LYS A 377 14.19 11.15 4.50
CA LYS A 377 14.38 9.72 4.23
C LYS A 377 14.45 8.89 5.51
N ARG A 378 14.73 9.54 6.63
CA ARG A 378 14.81 8.92 7.95
C ARG A 378 13.96 9.71 8.94
N LEU A 379 13.35 9.00 9.87
CA LEU A 379 12.55 9.53 10.97
C LEU A 379 13.07 8.88 12.23
N HIS A 380 13.48 9.67 13.23
CA HIS A 380 13.99 9.16 14.51
C HIS A 380 15.14 8.15 14.34
N GLY A 381 16.01 8.38 13.37
CA GLY A 381 17.12 7.48 13.05
C GLY A 381 16.71 6.19 12.31
N LEU A 382 15.42 5.97 12.00
CA LEU A 382 14.91 4.82 11.26
C LEU A 382 14.59 5.21 9.81
N LYS A 383 14.51 4.24 8.89
CA LYS A 383 14.04 4.51 7.52
C LYS A 383 12.58 4.95 7.55
N ALA A 384 12.23 6.02 6.84
CA ALA A 384 10.85 6.51 6.87
C ALA A 384 9.85 5.47 6.32
N LEU A 385 10.14 4.89 5.15
CA LEU A 385 9.25 3.92 4.51
C LEU A 385 9.51 2.48 4.96
N SER A 386 8.43 1.79 5.29
CA SER A 386 8.40 0.35 5.57
C SER A 386 7.67 -0.44 4.48
N GLU A 387 7.92 -1.74 4.44
CA GLU A 387 7.13 -2.72 3.70
C GLU A 387 6.45 -3.65 4.70
N ALA A 388 5.17 -3.39 4.94
CA ALA A 388 4.38 -4.04 5.97
C ALA A 388 3.91 -5.45 5.59
N SER A 389 4.70 -6.23 4.86
CA SER A 389 4.33 -7.58 4.46
C SER A 389 4.65 -8.65 5.50
N VAL A 390 5.61 -8.36 6.38
CA VAL A 390 5.88 -9.13 7.59
C VAL A 390 6.01 -8.14 8.74
N ILE A 391 5.21 -8.35 9.80
CA ILE A 391 5.26 -7.55 11.02
C ILE A 391 5.39 -8.51 12.20
N VAL A 392 6.40 -8.31 13.04
CA VAL A 392 6.65 -9.13 14.24
C VAL A 392 6.53 -8.22 15.44
N ARG A 393 5.73 -8.57 16.43
CA ARG A 393 5.46 -7.65 17.55
C ARG A 393 5.08 -8.35 18.85
N GLU A 394 5.47 -7.72 19.95
CA GLU A 394 4.86 -7.91 21.26
C GLU A 394 3.61 -7.04 21.35
N LEU A 395 2.50 -7.61 21.83
CA LEU A 395 1.19 -6.96 21.96
C LEU A 395 1.10 -6.12 23.25
N ALA A 396 2.13 -5.31 23.49
CA ALA A 396 2.21 -4.39 24.62
C ALA A 396 1.39 -3.11 24.39
N PRO A 397 0.98 -2.39 25.45
CA PRO A 397 0.21 -1.14 25.32
C PRO A 397 0.82 -0.12 24.35
N VAL A 398 2.14 0.09 24.39
CA VAL A 398 2.78 1.04 23.46
C VAL A 398 2.64 0.63 21.99
N THR A 399 2.84 -0.65 21.70
CA THR A 399 2.71 -1.20 20.35
C THR A 399 1.26 -1.20 19.90
N ASN A 400 0.33 -1.54 20.80
CA ASN A 400 -1.10 -1.55 20.49
C ASN A 400 -1.59 -0.14 20.16
N HIS A 401 -1.13 0.89 20.90
CA HIS A 401 -1.44 2.30 20.61
C HIS A 401 -0.92 2.71 19.23
N PHE A 402 0.34 2.41 18.92
CA PHE A 402 0.93 2.64 17.60
C PHE A 402 0.09 1.99 16.48
N MET A 403 -0.34 0.75 16.69
CA MET A 403 -1.13 0.01 15.70
C MET A 403 -2.56 0.55 15.55
N CYS A 404 -3.19 1.01 16.64
CA CYS A 404 -4.49 1.69 16.58
C CYS A 404 -4.40 3.01 15.81
N ALA A 405 -3.41 3.87 16.14
CA ALA A 405 -3.19 5.12 15.44
C ALA A 405 -2.92 4.89 13.94
N TRP A 406 -2.10 3.88 13.62
CA TRP A 406 -1.83 3.54 12.22
C TRP A 406 -3.06 3.01 11.49
N PHE A 407 -3.88 2.17 12.12
CA PHE A 407 -5.14 1.72 11.54
C PHE A 407 -6.12 2.89 11.29
N ASN A 408 -6.23 3.83 12.23
CA ASN A 408 -7.11 4.99 12.08
C ASN A 408 -6.71 5.88 10.89
N GLU A 409 -5.41 6.08 10.67
CA GLU A 409 -4.91 6.82 9.50
C GLU A 409 -5.20 6.10 8.18
N VAL A 410 -5.12 4.76 8.18
CA VAL A 410 -5.45 3.91 7.03
C VAL A 410 -6.95 3.96 6.71
N VAL A 411 -7.81 3.98 7.72
CA VAL A 411 -9.26 4.13 7.55
C VAL A 411 -9.59 5.53 7.04
N ARG A 412 -9.06 6.57 7.68
CA ARG A 412 -9.38 7.97 7.36
C ARG A 412 -8.99 8.35 5.94
N PHE A 413 -7.84 7.89 5.47
CA PHE A 413 -7.26 8.26 4.19
C PHE A 413 -7.27 7.08 3.23
N THR A 414 -6.09 6.60 2.80
CA THR A 414 -5.95 5.54 1.81
C THR A 414 -5.60 4.21 2.47
N SER A 415 -5.98 3.09 1.83
CA SER A 415 -5.58 1.74 2.30
C SER A 415 -4.09 1.45 2.08
N ARG A 416 -3.32 2.44 1.60
CA ARG A 416 -1.88 2.38 1.34
C ARG A 416 -1.10 2.72 2.60
N ASP A 417 -0.89 1.68 3.38
CA ASP A 417 -0.12 1.69 4.63
C ASP A 417 1.31 2.25 4.50
N GLN A 418 1.87 2.29 3.29
CA GLN A 418 3.15 2.93 2.97
C GLN A 418 3.15 4.46 3.17
N LEU A 419 1.97 5.10 3.11
CA LEU A 419 1.81 6.54 3.37
C LEU A 419 1.55 6.82 4.84
N SER A 420 0.68 6.04 5.48
CA SER A 420 0.30 6.28 6.89
C SER A 420 1.36 5.81 7.90
N PHE A 421 2.14 4.76 7.59
CA PHE A 421 3.20 4.29 8.50
C PHE A 421 4.24 5.37 8.85
N PRO A 422 4.92 6.02 7.89
CA PRO A 422 5.91 7.04 8.21
C PRO A 422 5.29 8.21 9.00
N TYR A 423 4.03 8.54 8.72
CA TYR A 423 3.32 9.58 9.46
C TYR A 423 3.12 9.23 10.94
N VAL A 424 2.62 8.02 11.24
CA VAL A 424 2.44 7.56 12.62
C VAL A 424 3.79 7.36 13.34
N LEU A 425 4.81 6.86 12.63
CA LEU A 425 6.18 6.77 13.13
C LEU A 425 6.71 8.14 13.57
N TRP A 426 6.52 9.15 12.73
CA TRP A 426 6.93 10.52 13.04
C TRP A 426 6.16 11.08 14.25
N ARG A 427 4.83 10.99 14.24
CA ARG A 427 3.95 11.56 15.28
C ARG A 427 4.15 10.94 16.66
N LEU A 428 4.31 9.62 16.75
CA LEU A 428 4.38 8.91 18.04
C LEU A 428 5.80 8.68 18.55
N ASN A 429 6.81 8.65 17.67
CA ASN A 429 8.21 8.36 18.03
C ASN A 429 8.34 7.15 18.99
N MET A 430 7.63 6.06 18.68
CA MET A 430 7.56 4.90 19.57
C MET A 430 8.96 4.26 19.73
N PRO A 431 9.43 4.04 20.97
CA PRO A 431 10.70 3.36 21.21
C PRO A 431 10.59 1.87 20.88
N GLY A 432 11.74 1.20 20.66
CA GLY A 432 11.77 -0.25 20.48
C GLY A 432 11.28 -0.74 19.10
N ILE A 433 11.36 0.10 18.07
CA ILE A 433 11.12 -0.30 16.67
C ILE A 433 12.42 -0.82 16.04
N ASN A 434 12.37 -2.05 15.53
CA ASN A 434 13.39 -2.69 14.71
C ASN A 434 12.97 -2.71 13.24
N MET A 435 13.56 -1.83 12.42
CA MET A 435 13.36 -1.87 10.97
C MET A 435 14.39 -2.78 10.30
N PHE A 436 14.01 -4.02 10.01
CA PHE A 436 14.90 -5.00 9.42
C PHE A 436 15.01 -4.87 7.90
N THR A 437 16.15 -5.28 7.35
CA THR A 437 16.46 -5.09 5.92
C THR A 437 15.56 -5.93 5.01
N VAL A 438 15.48 -5.53 3.74
CA VAL A 438 14.85 -6.34 2.67
C VAL A 438 15.45 -7.75 2.60
N CYS A 439 16.75 -7.92 2.85
CA CYS A 439 17.36 -9.24 2.83
C CYS A 439 16.83 -10.14 3.96
N THR A 440 16.70 -9.57 5.16
CA THR A 440 16.09 -10.25 6.31
C THR A 440 14.65 -10.66 5.99
N ARG A 441 13.85 -9.77 5.39
CA ARG A 441 12.49 -10.13 4.94
C ARG A 441 12.49 -11.33 3.99
N ARG A 442 13.38 -11.34 2.98
CA ARG A 442 13.51 -12.46 2.03
C ARG A 442 13.95 -13.76 2.69
N ASP A 443 14.59 -13.67 3.85
CA ASP A 443 14.93 -14.83 4.67
C ASP A 443 13.75 -15.38 5.48
N LEU A 444 12.79 -14.52 5.86
CA LEU A 444 11.58 -14.89 6.60
C LEU A 444 10.51 -15.52 5.72
N VAL A 445 10.45 -15.14 4.44
CA VAL A 445 9.36 -15.51 3.52
C VAL A 445 9.84 -15.88 2.12
N ASN A 446 9.18 -16.88 1.51
CA ASN A 446 9.27 -17.11 0.06
C ASN A 446 8.26 -16.23 -0.66
N SER A 447 8.72 -15.47 -1.66
CA SER A 447 7.85 -14.67 -2.52
C SER A 447 7.23 -15.54 -3.59
N LEU A 448 5.90 -15.64 -3.57
CA LEU A 448 5.12 -16.42 -4.53
C LEU A 448 4.28 -15.52 -5.43
N GLY A 449 3.98 -14.30 -4.97
CA GLY A 449 3.27 -13.31 -5.74
C GLY A 449 1.76 -13.40 -5.52
N HIS A 450 1.03 -12.50 -6.16
CA HIS A 450 -0.43 -12.51 -6.07
C HIS A 450 -1.00 -13.46 -7.14
N THR A 451 -1.76 -14.47 -6.74
CA THR A 451 -2.46 -15.35 -7.68
C THR A 451 -3.62 -14.61 -8.34
N ARG A 452 -4.33 -13.79 -7.55
CA ARG A 452 -5.47 -12.98 -7.99
C ARG A 452 -5.37 -11.59 -7.37
N LYS A 453 -5.17 -10.57 -8.20
CA LYS A 453 -5.25 -9.19 -7.71
C LYS A 453 -6.72 -8.85 -7.51
N VAL A 454 -7.12 -8.58 -6.26
CA VAL A 454 -8.43 -7.99 -5.97
C VAL A 454 -8.55 -6.69 -6.78
N LYS A 455 -9.46 -6.69 -7.76
CA LYS A 455 -9.82 -5.51 -8.54
C LYS A 455 -10.53 -4.53 -7.60
N PRO A 456 -10.18 -3.22 -7.60
CA PRO A 456 -11.05 -2.24 -6.97
C PRO A 456 -12.44 -2.38 -7.58
N LEU A 457 -13.47 -2.40 -6.74
CA LEU A 457 -14.84 -2.28 -7.23
C LEU A 457 -14.92 -0.91 -7.92
N LEU A 458 -14.99 -0.92 -9.25
CA LEU A 458 -15.40 0.26 -10.00
C LEU A 458 -16.81 0.56 -9.53
N THR A 459 -17.02 1.74 -8.94
CA THR A 459 -18.36 2.29 -8.74
C THR A 459 -19.08 2.21 -10.08
N GLN A 460 -20.11 1.36 -10.17
CA GLN A 460 -21.02 1.39 -11.31
C GLN A 460 -21.69 2.76 -11.28
N THR A 461 -21.22 3.67 -12.13
CA THR A 461 -21.97 4.86 -12.47
C THR A 461 -23.23 4.36 -13.19
N ASN A 462 -24.37 4.42 -12.51
CA ASN A 462 -25.68 4.20 -13.11
C ASN A 462 -25.85 5.16 -14.29
N SER A 463 -25.60 4.66 -15.50
CA SER A 463 -25.88 5.36 -16.75
C SER A 463 -27.10 4.75 -17.42
N GLU A 464 -28.22 4.63 -16.70
CA GLU A 464 -29.53 4.33 -17.29
C GLU A 464 -30.60 5.14 -16.56
N SER A 465 -30.65 6.43 -16.87
CA SER A 465 -31.78 7.32 -16.60
C SER A 465 -31.75 8.45 -17.63
N SER A 466 -31.98 8.10 -18.89
CA SER A 466 -32.39 9.05 -19.94
C SER A 466 -33.07 8.25 -21.05
N ALA A 467 -34.29 7.79 -20.75
CA ALA A 467 -35.28 7.40 -21.72
C ALA A 467 -36.67 7.62 -21.10
N MET A 468 -37.05 8.89 -20.99
CA MET A 468 -38.43 9.37 -21.13
C MET A 468 -38.40 10.77 -21.73
#